data_AF-A0A4R3AT17-F1
#
_entry.id   AF-A0A4R3AT17-F1
#
_cell.length_a   1.000
_cell.length_b   1.000
_cell.length_c   1.000
_cell.angle_alpha   90.00
_cell.angle_beta   90.00
_cell.angle_gamma   90.00
#
_symmetry.space_group_name_H-M   'P 1'
#
loop_
_entity.id
_entity.type
_entity.pdbx_description
1 polymer ?
#
loop_
_entity_poly.entity_id
_entity_poly.type
_entity_poly.pdbx_seq_one_letter_code
_entity_poly.pdbx_strand_id
1 'polypeptide(L)'
;MQKKKLHIKSALTLAVSLYTIHVQAQINVNLPAANITARTDYQQNFTSGTYTSALGLLPTIGVKSNTANFSNTLGGNGPAPLNLAHIKLVSINNLTVLGTFTEIALSTTNQNIFAAVASVASGTVLNNLRLATAGFTWVAGTYTAELFFLAPGLLGLGNVITPATHTMNIIVPSFITPLTTAGTTSILVNNLSFYRTPAGISASKALSLTNTVNYRPSLQTGNSNFSFSTTLPYNSLPVTPVSSVAATLTAVATATPITLSTTAQGLTPVAGLAVPTNNSQTLNYAFSIDATKLKAGFLQAGTYSVPITYTWNKPTATYPTGTLQAQAVGSLEVVVSDLSEIIANQSTVNLTFSTAGHYQNGVNQDMSAHLKLSKTTPYNVYVRATSANFASGVNSVPLNVMRIGPMPGQTGMQTVTLSATAQQLINGADPVIDRSLNIRYSIPASETSKLLNKPAGTYTTNIIFSFVAP
;
A
#
# COMPACT_ATOMS: atom_id res chain seq x y z
N MET A 1 41.47 20.32 98.97
CA MET A 1 40.60 19.69 99.99
C MET A 1 39.30 19.26 99.33
N GLN A 2 38.91 17.98 99.48
CA GLN A 2 37.53 17.42 99.58
C GLN A 2 36.42 17.93 98.62
N LYS A 3 35.54 17.14 98.01
CA LYS A 3 35.14 15.72 98.11
C LYS A 3 34.21 15.41 96.92
N LYS A 4 34.20 14.15 96.48
CA LYS A 4 33.19 13.52 95.62
C LYS A 4 31.75 13.82 96.08
N LYS A 5 30.79 13.88 95.16
CA LYS A 5 29.59 13.02 95.17
C LYS A 5 28.84 13.00 93.83
N LEU A 6 28.65 11.77 93.37
CA LEU A 6 27.81 11.30 92.27
C LEU A 6 26.34 11.26 92.73
N HIS A 7 25.41 11.75 91.91
CA HIS A 7 24.03 11.25 91.93
C HIS A 7 23.40 11.29 90.53
N ILE A 8 23.15 10.08 90.01
CA ILE A 8 22.30 9.76 88.87
C ILE A 8 20.85 9.80 89.32
N LYS A 9 19.97 10.49 88.59
CA LYS A 9 18.56 10.11 88.39
C LYS A 9 18.08 10.53 86.99
N SER A 10 17.32 9.62 86.40
CA SER A 10 17.00 9.44 84.99
C SER A 10 15.63 10.01 84.60
N ALA A 11 15.46 10.42 83.33
CA ALA A 11 14.25 10.35 82.48
C ALA A 11 14.55 11.05 81.14
N LEU A 12 14.79 10.37 80.01
CA LEU A 12 13.81 9.85 79.01
C LEU A 12 12.83 10.96 78.57
N THR A 13 12.73 11.43 77.32
CA THR A 13 12.32 10.75 76.06
C THR A 13 12.50 11.78 74.90
N LEU A 14 13.26 11.50 73.83
CA LEU A 14 12.83 10.99 72.50
C LEU A 14 12.18 12.02 71.54
N ALA A 15 12.90 12.38 70.47
CA ALA A 15 12.36 12.61 69.12
C ALA A 15 13.53 12.74 68.11
N VAL A 16 14.16 11.63 67.77
CA VAL A 16 15.02 11.56 66.57
C VAL A 16 14.10 11.17 65.42
N SER A 17 13.74 12.14 64.58
CA SER A 17 13.10 11.88 63.30
C SER A 17 14.09 11.18 62.36
N LEU A 18 14.05 9.85 62.35
CA LEU A 18 14.61 9.06 61.27
C LEU A 18 13.78 9.33 60.01
N TYR A 19 14.19 10.31 59.21
CA TYR A 19 13.82 10.34 57.79
C TYR A 19 14.44 9.09 57.15
N THR A 20 13.65 8.03 57.00
CA THR A 20 14.01 6.88 56.17
C THR A 20 14.11 7.36 54.74
N ILE A 21 15.33 7.56 54.25
CA ILE A 21 15.60 7.77 52.83
C ILE A 21 15.23 6.44 52.16
N HIS A 22 14.06 6.37 51.53
CA HIS A 22 13.69 5.22 50.71
C HIS A 22 14.54 5.24 49.44
N VAL A 23 15.66 4.52 49.46
CA VAL A 23 16.44 4.24 48.26
C VAL A 23 15.57 3.32 47.39
N GLN A 24 14.93 3.89 46.37
CA GLN A 24 14.25 3.12 45.32
C GLN A 24 15.29 2.72 44.27
N ALA A 25 15.40 1.42 43.97
CA ALA A 25 16.19 0.97 42.83
C ALA A 25 15.38 1.05 41.54
N GLN A 26 16.05 1.22 40.41
CA GLN A 26 15.43 1.27 39.09
C GLN A 26 15.77 0.01 38.30
N ILE A 27 14.76 -0.61 37.68
CA ILE A 27 14.90 -1.72 36.74
C ILE A 27 14.55 -1.19 35.36
N ASN A 28 15.55 -1.05 34.49
CA ASN A 28 15.36 -0.55 33.13
C ASN A 28 15.42 -1.70 32.12
N VAL A 29 14.35 -1.85 31.34
CA VAL A 29 14.15 -2.94 30.39
C VAL A 29 13.94 -2.35 29.01
N ASN A 30 14.92 -2.49 28.13
CA ASN A 30 14.82 -2.00 26.76
C ASN A 30 14.18 -3.07 25.89
N LEU A 31 12.90 -2.90 25.53
CA LEU A 31 12.19 -3.86 24.69
C LEU A 31 12.63 -3.69 23.22
N PRO A 32 13.32 -4.66 22.59
CA PRO A 32 13.85 -4.47 21.25
C PRO A 32 12.74 -4.40 20.19
N ALA A 33 12.94 -3.56 19.17
CA ALA A 33 12.03 -3.46 18.02
C ALA A 33 11.86 -4.82 17.30
N ALA A 34 12.92 -5.65 17.28
CA ALA A 34 12.89 -6.99 16.69
C ALA A 34 11.89 -7.91 17.40
N ASN A 35 11.80 -7.87 18.74
CA ASN A 35 10.86 -8.68 19.51
C ASN A 35 9.41 -8.24 19.29
N ILE A 36 9.17 -6.92 19.19
CA ILE A 36 7.84 -6.37 18.86
C ILE A 36 7.44 -6.80 17.43
N THR A 37 8.38 -6.70 16.49
CA THR A 37 8.16 -7.06 15.07
C THR A 37 7.90 -8.55 14.89
N ALA A 38 8.74 -9.39 15.51
CA ALA A 38 8.65 -10.84 15.42
C ALA A 38 7.56 -11.43 16.33
N ARG A 39 7.01 -10.61 17.24
CA ARG A 39 6.03 -11.01 18.27
C ARG A 39 6.56 -12.14 19.15
N THR A 40 7.85 -12.06 19.45
CA THR A 40 8.56 -13.01 20.31
C THR A 40 8.78 -12.42 21.68
N ASP A 41 8.63 -13.23 22.71
CA ASP A 41 8.90 -12.83 24.08
C ASP A 41 10.34 -12.31 24.22
N TYR A 42 10.51 -11.24 24.99
CA TYR A 42 11.83 -10.70 25.30
C TYR A 42 12.22 -11.08 26.72
N GLN A 43 13.46 -11.54 26.91
CA GLN A 43 13.97 -11.91 28.22
C GLN A 43 15.18 -11.07 28.60
N GLN A 44 15.23 -10.61 29.85
CA GLN A 44 16.36 -9.87 30.39
C GLN A 44 16.61 -10.27 31.85
N ASN A 45 17.88 -10.52 32.18
CA ASN A 45 18.28 -10.71 33.57
C ASN A 45 18.48 -9.35 34.25
N PHE A 46 18.05 -9.26 35.51
CA PHE A 46 18.26 -8.06 36.33
C PHE A 46 18.48 -8.45 37.81
N THR A 47 19.18 -7.58 38.53
CA THR A 47 19.42 -7.73 39.96
C THR A 47 18.32 -7.00 40.74
N SER A 48 17.60 -7.70 41.62
CA SER A 48 16.55 -7.10 42.46
C SER A 48 17.04 -6.71 43.87
N GLY A 49 18.35 -6.49 44.01
CA GLY A 49 18.99 -6.14 45.28
C GLY A 49 19.68 -7.31 45.98
N THR A 50 19.90 -7.15 47.28
CA THR A 50 20.57 -8.13 48.13
C THR A 50 19.57 -8.75 49.10
N TYR A 51 19.47 -10.07 49.09
CA TYR A 51 18.72 -10.84 50.07
C TYR A 51 19.59 -11.02 51.32
N THR A 52 19.05 -10.67 52.49
CA THR A 52 19.68 -10.92 53.79
C THR A 52 18.82 -11.90 54.57
N SER A 53 19.41 -13.04 54.92
CA SER A 53 18.79 -14.07 55.76
C SER A 53 19.08 -13.83 57.24
N ALA A 54 18.05 -13.95 58.08
CA ALA A 54 18.25 -14.24 59.50
C ALA A 54 18.28 -15.76 59.71
N LEU A 55 19.28 -16.23 60.47
CA LEU A 55 19.55 -17.65 60.70
C LEU A 55 18.30 -18.44 61.12
N GLY A 56 17.96 -19.48 60.36
CA GLY A 56 17.03 -20.55 60.78
C GLY A 56 15.62 -20.56 60.17
N LEU A 57 15.29 -19.71 59.19
CA LEU A 57 13.93 -19.60 58.65
C LEU A 57 13.81 -20.00 57.17
N LEU A 58 12.70 -20.66 56.82
CA LEU A 58 12.37 -21.02 55.45
C LEU A 58 12.16 -19.75 54.59
N PRO A 59 12.96 -19.54 53.54
CA PRO A 59 12.85 -18.37 52.68
C PRO A 59 11.67 -18.54 51.72
N THR A 60 10.70 -17.64 51.80
CA THR A 60 9.79 -17.36 50.69
C THR A 60 10.14 -15.98 50.13
N ILE A 61 10.30 -15.90 48.82
CA ILE A 61 10.47 -14.62 48.13
C ILE A 61 9.27 -14.46 47.22
N GLY A 62 8.56 -13.35 47.41
CA GLY A 62 7.42 -12.95 46.60
C GLY A 62 7.63 -11.59 45.97
N VAL A 63 6.85 -11.31 44.93
CA VAL A 63 6.79 -10.01 44.29
C VAL A 63 5.35 -9.62 44.03
N LYS A 64 5.06 -8.33 44.16
CA LYS A 64 3.78 -7.71 43.80
C LYS A 64 3.99 -6.30 43.26
N SER A 65 2.95 -5.76 42.62
CA SER A 65 2.83 -4.32 42.34
C SER A 65 1.69 -3.70 43.15
N ASN A 66 1.71 -2.39 43.34
CA ASN A 66 0.55 -1.65 43.86
C ASN A 66 -0.44 -1.24 42.75
N THR A 67 -0.03 -1.33 41.49
CA THR A 67 -0.86 -0.97 40.32
C THR A 67 -1.15 -2.20 39.48
N ALA A 68 -2.35 -2.25 38.89
CA ALA A 68 -2.74 -3.32 37.98
C ALA A 68 -2.11 -3.21 36.58
N ASN A 69 -1.51 -2.05 36.26
CA ASN A 69 -0.96 -1.75 34.95
C ASN A 69 0.35 -0.95 35.06
N PHE A 70 1.17 -1.04 34.02
CA PHE A 70 2.23 -0.09 33.74
C PHE A 70 1.66 1.18 33.12
N SER A 71 1.92 2.32 33.75
CA SER A 71 1.53 3.62 33.23
C SER A 71 2.46 4.04 32.09
N ASN A 72 1.90 4.46 30.94
CA ASN A 72 2.67 5.06 29.85
C ASN A 72 2.43 6.57 29.86
N THR A 73 3.51 7.34 29.85
CA THR A 73 3.47 8.81 29.87
C THR A 73 3.40 9.43 28.47
N LEU A 74 3.39 8.64 27.39
CA LEU A 74 3.39 9.14 26.00
C LEU A 74 2.15 8.66 25.22
N GLY A 75 1.51 9.61 24.52
CA GLY A 75 0.13 9.52 24.03
C GLY A 75 -0.09 8.48 22.93
N GLY A 76 -0.89 7.44 23.23
CA GLY A 76 -1.58 6.72 22.16
C GLY A 76 -1.93 5.25 22.38
N ASN A 77 -2.01 4.74 23.61
CA ASN A 77 -2.94 3.66 24.01
C ASN A 77 -2.77 3.43 25.49
N GLY A 78 -3.85 2.95 26.13
CA GLY A 78 -3.98 2.80 27.58
C GLY A 78 -2.84 2.02 28.26
N PRO A 79 -2.87 1.98 29.59
CA PRO A 79 -1.77 1.42 30.37
C PRO A 79 -1.57 -0.07 30.02
N ALA A 80 -0.32 -0.53 29.98
CA ALA A 80 -0.03 -1.92 29.64
C ALA A 80 -0.34 -2.81 30.85
N PRO A 81 -1.12 -3.90 30.72
CA PRO A 81 -1.47 -4.74 31.85
C PRO A 81 -0.23 -5.41 32.44
N LEU A 82 -0.20 -5.52 33.77
CA LEU A 82 1.00 -5.94 34.49
C LEU A 82 1.38 -7.41 34.18
N ASN A 83 0.40 -8.24 33.86
CA ASN A 83 0.58 -9.66 33.51
C ASN A 83 1.33 -9.90 32.18
N LEU A 84 1.67 -8.85 31.41
CA LEU A 84 2.59 -8.96 30.28
C LEU A 84 4.03 -9.23 30.73
N ALA A 85 4.37 -8.88 31.97
CA ALA A 85 5.67 -9.12 32.56
C ALA A 85 5.62 -10.34 33.48
N HIS A 86 6.54 -11.27 33.25
CA HIS A 86 6.73 -12.46 34.07
C HIS A 86 8.09 -12.43 34.74
N ILE A 87 8.15 -12.79 36.01
CA ILE A 87 9.41 -12.83 36.77
C ILE A 87 9.68 -14.26 37.22
N LYS A 88 10.93 -14.69 37.05
CA LYS A 88 11.45 -15.93 37.59
C LYS A 88 12.75 -15.64 38.35
N LEU A 89 12.86 -16.16 39.57
CA LEU A 89 14.13 -16.12 40.28
C LEU A 89 15.13 -17.08 39.59
N VAL A 90 16.36 -16.60 39.33
CA VAL A 90 17.43 -17.37 38.68
C VAL A 90 18.42 -17.89 39.71
N SER A 91 18.93 -17.01 40.57
CA SER A 91 19.87 -17.38 41.63
C SER A 91 19.87 -16.38 42.77
N ILE A 92 20.38 -16.83 43.92
CA ILE A 92 20.81 -15.95 45.01
C ILE A 92 22.32 -16.19 45.16
N ASN A 93 23.10 -15.15 44.84
CA ASN A 93 24.55 -15.25 44.65
C ASN A 93 24.88 -16.33 43.60
N ASN A 94 25.70 -17.33 43.95
CA ASN A 94 26.10 -18.45 43.09
C ASN A 94 25.47 -19.79 43.47
N LEU A 95 24.51 -19.81 44.41
CA LEU A 95 23.88 -21.07 44.84
C LEU A 95 22.75 -21.47 43.89
N THR A 96 22.89 -22.67 43.32
CA THR A 96 21.76 -23.44 42.77
C THR A 96 20.92 -23.90 43.95
N VAL A 97 19.97 -23.08 44.37
CA VAL A 97 19.22 -23.34 45.59
C VAL A 97 18.32 -24.57 45.42
N LEU A 98 18.31 -25.47 46.41
CA LEU A 98 17.34 -26.57 46.54
C LEU A 98 15.94 -25.99 46.82
N GLY A 99 15.21 -25.66 45.75
CA GLY A 99 13.85 -25.14 45.80
C GLY A 99 13.21 -25.07 44.42
N THR A 100 11.91 -24.81 44.37
CA THR A 100 11.17 -24.63 43.12
C THR A 100 11.21 -23.16 42.70
N PHE A 101 11.81 -22.90 41.54
CA PHE A 101 11.76 -21.59 40.88
C PHE A 101 10.54 -21.53 39.96
N THR A 102 9.53 -20.80 40.39
CA THR A 102 8.29 -20.64 39.61
C THR A 102 8.34 -19.32 38.86
N GLU A 103 8.10 -19.38 37.54
CA GLU A 103 7.83 -18.16 36.78
C GLU A 103 6.39 -17.72 37.07
N ILE A 104 6.20 -16.47 37.44
CA ILE A 104 4.87 -15.91 37.73
C ILE A 104 4.59 -14.72 36.84
N ALA A 105 3.31 -14.51 36.49
CA ALA A 105 2.85 -13.26 35.92
C ALA A 105 2.74 -12.21 37.03
N LEU A 106 3.26 -11.01 36.79
CA LEU A 106 3.14 -9.92 37.75
C LEU A 106 1.65 -9.55 37.96
N SER A 107 1.27 -9.35 39.23
CA SER A 107 -0.08 -8.90 39.62
C SER A 107 -0.02 -8.00 40.86
N THR A 108 -1.17 -7.49 41.28
CA THR A 108 -1.33 -6.75 42.54
C THR A 108 -1.33 -7.67 43.77
N THR A 109 -1.47 -8.98 43.56
CA THR A 109 -1.46 -9.98 44.62
C THR A 109 -0.02 -10.47 44.84
N ASN A 110 0.36 -10.66 46.11
CA ASN A 110 1.65 -11.26 46.43
C ASN A 110 1.73 -12.70 45.91
N GLN A 111 2.73 -12.98 45.08
CA GLN A 111 2.96 -14.28 44.50
C GLN A 111 4.41 -14.69 44.74
N ASN A 112 4.61 -15.95 45.16
CA ASN A 112 5.92 -16.47 45.49
C ASN A 112 6.68 -16.88 44.21
N ILE A 113 7.83 -16.27 43.97
CA ILE A 113 8.77 -16.66 42.90
C ILE A 113 9.75 -17.74 43.36
N PHE A 114 9.87 -17.90 44.68
CA PHE A 114 10.74 -18.88 45.30
C PHE A 114 10.21 -19.31 46.67
N ALA A 115 10.23 -20.60 46.92
CA ALA A 115 9.98 -21.20 48.23
C ALA A 115 10.98 -22.34 48.45
N ALA A 116 11.74 -22.29 49.55
CA ALA A 116 12.64 -23.36 49.93
C ALA A 116 12.22 -24.06 51.21
N VAL A 117 12.71 -25.29 51.36
CA VAL A 117 12.62 -26.10 52.58
C VAL A 117 13.89 -25.99 53.47
N ALA A 118 14.86 -25.15 53.08
CA ALA A 118 16.11 -24.93 53.81
C ALA A 118 16.58 -23.46 53.71
N SER A 119 17.41 -23.01 54.65
CA SER A 119 17.95 -21.64 54.69
C SER A 119 18.88 -21.36 53.50
N VAL A 120 18.68 -20.24 52.81
CA VAL A 120 19.63 -19.71 51.82
C VAL A 120 20.61 -18.73 52.45
N ALA A 121 21.86 -18.79 51.99
CA ALA A 121 22.85 -17.77 52.30
C ALA A 121 22.41 -16.41 51.75
N SER A 122 22.70 -15.34 52.49
CA SER A 122 22.51 -13.96 52.04
C SER A 122 23.33 -13.70 50.77
N GLY A 123 22.78 -12.90 49.86
CA GLY A 123 23.47 -12.54 48.63
C GLY A 123 22.62 -11.87 47.58
N THR A 124 23.24 -11.55 46.45
CA THR A 124 22.59 -10.84 45.34
C THR A 124 21.48 -11.66 44.72
N VAL A 125 20.30 -11.09 44.57
CA VAL A 125 19.14 -11.76 43.96
C VAL A 125 19.13 -11.47 42.46
N LEU A 126 19.35 -12.51 41.65
CA LEU A 126 19.27 -12.43 40.19
C LEU A 126 17.93 -12.98 39.72
N ASN A 127 17.19 -12.18 38.97
CA ASN A 127 15.92 -12.58 38.38
C ASN A 127 16.01 -12.50 36.86
N ASN A 128 15.19 -13.29 36.19
CA ASN A 128 14.88 -13.20 34.78
C ASN A 128 13.49 -12.58 34.64
N LEU A 129 13.40 -11.54 33.83
CA LEU A 129 12.16 -10.95 33.37
C LEU A 129 11.86 -11.48 31.98
N ARG A 130 10.66 -11.99 31.74
CA ARG A 130 10.11 -12.26 30.42
C ARG A 130 8.95 -11.30 30.12
N LEU A 131 9.07 -10.54 29.04
CA LEU A 131 8.02 -9.68 28.52
C LEU A 131 7.30 -10.38 27.37
N ALA A 132 6.01 -10.62 27.55
CA ALA A 132 5.13 -11.10 26.50
C ALA A 132 4.85 -9.96 25.51
N THR A 133 5.26 -10.14 24.26
CA THR A 133 5.01 -9.16 23.19
C THR A 133 3.84 -9.55 22.29
N ALA A 134 3.49 -10.83 22.28
CA ALA A 134 2.36 -11.35 21.53
C ALA A 134 1.02 -10.85 22.10
N GLY A 135 0.17 -10.29 21.25
CA GLY A 135 -1.21 -9.93 21.60
C GLY A 135 -1.38 -8.55 22.25
N PHE A 136 -0.28 -7.83 22.54
CA PHE A 136 -0.33 -6.44 23.01
C PHE A 136 0.15 -5.47 21.93
N THR A 137 -0.40 -4.25 21.94
CA THR A 137 -0.03 -3.19 21.00
C THR A 137 0.86 -2.19 21.72
N TRP A 138 2.15 -2.24 21.45
CA TRP A 138 3.15 -1.39 22.08
C TRP A 138 3.20 -0.02 21.45
N VAL A 139 3.13 1.03 22.27
CA VAL A 139 3.31 2.41 21.81
C VAL A 139 4.66 2.90 22.32
N ALA A 140 5.41 3.63 21.51
CA ALA A 140 6.72 4.12 21.89
C ALA A 140 6.62 4.98 23.17
N GLY A 141 7.48 4.70 24.14
CA GLY A 141 7.49 5.41 25.42
C GLY A 141 8.06 4.58 26.56
N THR A 142 7.89 5.09 27.78
CA THR A 142 8.36 4.41 29.00
C THR A 142 7.16 4.00 29.83
N TYR A 143 7.02 2.69 30.03
CA TYR A 143 5.97 2.06 30.82
C TYR A 143 6.48 1.83 32.23
N THR A 144 5.87 2.48 33.22
CA THR A 144 6.36 2.51 34.60
C THR A 144 5.40 1.84 35.57
N ALA A 145 5.92 0.96 36.43
CA ALA A 145 5.22 0.40 37.58
C ALA A 145 6.16 0.23 38.78
N GLU A 146 5.62 0.29 39.99
CA GLU A 146 6.38 0.01 41.21
C GLU A 146 6.24 -1.46 41.61
N LEU A 147 7.38 -2.13 41.80
CA LEU A 147 7.45 -3.51 42.26
C LEU A 147 7.95 -3.56 43.70
N PHE A 148 7.35 -4.47 44.47
CA PHE A 148 7.68 -4.73 45.86
C PHE A 148 8.17 -6.16 45.99
N PHE A 149 9.44 -6.32 46.33
CA PHE A 149 10.03 -7.61 46.64
C PHE A 149 9.87 -7.88 48.13
N LEU A 150 9.15 -8.94 48.45
CA LEU A 150 8.83 -9.35 49.80
C LEU A 150 9.59 -10.63 50.12
N ALA A 151 10.25 -10.68 51.26
CA ALA A 151 10.87 -11.88 51.77
C ALA A 151 10.40 -12.16 53.19
N PRO A 152 9.11 -12.49 53.42
CA PRO A 152 8.62 -12.68 54.77
C PRO A 152 9.34 -13.87 55.44
N GLY A 153 9.98 -13.63 56.58
CA GLY A 153 10.44 -14.68 57.47
C GLY A 153 9.27 -15.33 58.22
N LEU A 154 9.53 -16.41 58.96
CA LEU A 154 8.56 -16.97 59.90
C LEU A 154 8.15 -15.90 60.92
N LEU A 155 6.86 -15.66 61.07
CA LEU A 155 6.28 -14.59 61.91
C LEU A 155 6.67 -13.15 61.50
N GLY A 156 7.10 -12.93 60.26
CA GLY A 156 7.38 -11.58 59.73
C GLY A 156 8.71 -10.97 60.17
N LEU A 157 9.62 -11.76 60.76
CA LEU A 157 10.91 -11.29 61.27
C LEU A 157 12.08 -11.91 60.47
N GLY A 158 13.04 -11.08 60.07
CA GLY A 158 14.43 -11.50 59.81
C GLY A 158 14.90 -11.61 58.35
N ASN A 159 14.01 -11.80 57.37
CA ASN A 159 14.40 -11.87 55.96
C ASN A 159 14.03 -10.57 55.23
N VAL A 160 14.97 -9.98 54.48
CA VAL A 160 14.74 -8.71 53.77
C VAL A 160 15.46 -8.73 52.41
N ILE A 161 14.82 -8.17 51.39
CA ILE A 161 15.47 -7.77 50.14
C ILE A 161 15.67 -6.25 50.19
N THR A 162 16.92 -5.80 50.04
CA THR A 162 17.26 -4.38 50.04
C THR A 162 17.78 -3.95 48.66
N PRO A 163 17.16 -2.94 48.02
CA PRO A 163 15.95 -2.23 48.45
C PRO A 163 14.67 -3.06 48.24
N ALA A 164 13.61 -2.79 49.03
CA ALA A 164 12.35 -3.54 48.94
C ALA A 164 11.46 -3.06 47.76
N THR A 165 11.58 -1.79 47.40
CA THR A 165 10.79 -1.15 46.33
C THR A 165 11.66 -0.83 45.14
N HIS A 166 11.16 -1.18 43.96
CA HIS A 166 11.82 -0.93 42.69
C HIS A 166 10.86 -0.25 41.71
N THR A 167 11.34 0.75 40.99
CA THR A 167 10.63 1.30 39.83
C THR A 167 11.03 0.50 38.60
N MET A 168 10.10 -0.24 38.00
CA MET A 168 10.30 -0.95 36.74
C MET A 168 9.90 -0.05 35.58
N ASN A 169 10.85 0.20 34.68
CA ASN A 169 10.68 0.96 33.45
C ASN A 169 10.86 0.03 32.25
N ILE A 170 9.80 -0.19 31.48
CA ILE A 170 9.88 -0.85 30.17
C ILE A 170 9.95 0.25 29.12
N ILE A 171 11.09 0.33 28.43
CA ILE A 171 11.39 1.34 27.41
C ILE A 171 11.09 0.73 26.05
N VAL A 172 10.09 1.29 25.37
CA VAL A 172 9.67 0.89 24.03
C VAL A 172 10.21 1.89 23.01
N PRO A 173 11.05 1.47 22.05
CA PRO A 173 11.63 2.36 21.05
C PRO A 173 10.58 2.87 20.05
N SER A 174 10.80 4.08 19.53
CA SER A 174 10.06 4.59 18.37
C SER A 174 10.65 4.03 17.09
N PHE A 175 9.87 3.28 16.31
CA PHE A 175 10.29 2.82 14.98
C PHE A 175 9.11 2.69 14.01
N ILE A 176 9.44 2.70 12.72
CA ILE A 176 8.58 2.32 11.60
C ILE A 176 9.46 1.48 10.68
N THR A 177 9.05 0.25 10.37
CA THR A 177 9.84 -0.67 9.54
C THR A 177 8.94 -1.33 8.50
N PRO A 178 9.19 -1.12 7.19
CA PRO A 178 8.51 -1.86 6.13
C PRO A 178 8.93 -3.34 6.18
N LEU A 179 7.97 -4.25 6.03
CA LEU A 179 8.18 -5.70 6.05
C LEU A 179 8.26 -6.31 4.65
N THR A 180 7.77 -5.59 3.64
CA THR A 180 7.78 -6.04 2.25
C THR A 180 8.50 -5.06 1.35
N THR A 181 9.15 -5.58 0.32
CA THR A 181 9.75 -4.74 -0.73
C THR A 181 8.64 -4.21 -1.65
N ALA A 182 8.74 -2.94 -2.05
CA ALA A 182 7.70 -2.35 -2.89
C ALA A 182 7.68 -2.93 -4.31
N GLY A 183 8.82 -3.17 -4.94
CA GLY A 183 8.89 -3.78 -6.29
C GLY A 183 8.05 -3.02 -7.33
N THR A 184 7.57 -3.73 -8.35
CA THR A 184 6.73 -3.16 -9.41
C THR A 184 5.24 -3.33 -9.11
N THR A 185 4.45 -2.30 -9.42
CA THR A 185 2.99 -2.36 -9.50
C THR A 185 2.57 -2.14 -10.95
N SER A 186 1.87 -3.10 -11.56
CA SER A 186 1.49 -3.01 -12.98
C SER A 186 -0.02 -2.85 -13.15
N ILE A 187 -0.42 -1.83 -13.91
CA ILE A 187 -1.78 -1.61 -14.40
C ILE A 187 -1.82 -2.14 -15.84
N LEU A 188 -2.54 -3.24 -16.07
CA LEU A 188 -2.59 -3.90 -17.38
C LEU A 188 -3.80 -3.45 -18.19
N VAL A 189 -3.57 -2.63 -19.21
CA VAL A 189 -4.61 -2.17 -20.15
C VAL A 189 -4.66 -3.14 -21.33
N ASN A 190 -5.43 -4.22 -21.17
CA ASN A 190 -5.57 -5.30 -22.15
C ASN A 190 -6.99 -5.45 -22.72
N ASN A 191 -7.89 -4.49 -22.46
CA ASN A 191 -9.25 -4.50 -22.98
C ASN A 191 -9.70 -3.09 -23.38
N LEU A 192 -10.31 -2.96 -24.55
CA LEU A 192 -10.85 -1.69 -25.05
C LEU A 192 -11.97 -1.12 -24.17
N SER A 193 -12.65 -1.96 -23.39
CA SER A 193 -13.69 -1.53 -22.45
C SER A 193 -13.16 -0.54 -21.41
N PHE A 194 -11.89 -0.64 -20.99
CA PHE A 194 -11.29 0.29 -20.03
C PHE A 194 -11.25 1.74 -20.54
N TYR A 195 -11.10 1.93 -21.86
CA TYR A 195 -11.18 3.26 -22.46
C TYR A 195 -12.62 3.77 -22.56
N ARG A 196 -13.63 2.92 -22.39
CA ARG A 196 -15.05 3.27 -22.59
C ARG A 196 -15.80 3.41 -21.26
N THR A 197 -15.34 2.74 -20.21
CA THR A 197 -15.95 2.80 -18.88
C THR A 197 -15.43 4.00 -18.09
N PRO A 198 -16.29 4.89 -17.55
CA PRO A 198 -15.86 6.11 -16.86
C PRO A 198 -14.84 5.89 -15.74
N ALA A 199 -14.99 4.81 -14.96
CA ALA A 199 -14.05 4.45 -13.88
C ALA A 199 -12.65 4.05 -14.39
N GLY A 200 -12.52 3.72 -15.68
CA GLY A 200 -11.30 3.29 -16.32
C GLY A 200 -10.76 1.99 -15.74
N ILE A 201 -9.53 2.03 -15.21
CA ILE A 201 -8.82 0.87 -14.68
C ILE A 201 -8.15 1.20 -13.33
N SER A 202 -7.97 0.18 -12.49
CA SER A 202 -7.20 0.30 -11.25
C SER A 202 -6.37 -0.94 -10.97
N ALA A 203 -5.31 -0.76 -10.18
CA ALA A 203 -4.52 -1.84 -9.59
C ALA A 203 -4.16 -1.47 -8.14
N SER A 204 -3.89 -2.48 -7.32
CA SER A 204 -3.56 -2.28 -5.91
C SER A 204 -2.23 -2.92 -5.53
N LYS A 205 -1.51 -2.26 -4.63
CA LYS A 205 -0.28 -2.77 -4.02
C LYS A 205 -0.44 -2.84 -2.51
N ALA A 206 -0.23 -4.02 -1.95
CA ALA A 206 -0.17 -4.24 -0.52
C ALA A 206 1.27 -4.06 -0.01
N LEU A 207 1.47 -3.18 0.98
CA LEU A 207 2.71 -3.06 1.73
C LEU A 207 2.43 -3.27 3.21
N SER A 208 3.17 -4.18 3.82
CA SER A 208 3.08 -4.44 5.25
C SER A 208 4.16 -3.64 5.97
N LEU A 209 3.80 -3.08 7.12
CA LEU A 209 4.72 -2.34 7.98
C LEU A 209 4.47 -2.69 9.44
N THR A 210 5.51 -2.48 10.24
CA THR A 210 5.43 -2.51 11.69
C THR A 210 5.84 -1.18 12.30
N ASN A 211 5.14 -0.74 13.35
CA ASN A 211 5.37 0.57 13.95
C ASN A 211 4.93 0.62 15.42
N THR A 212 5.55 1.52 16.18
CA THR A 212 5.17 1.85 17.58
C THR A 212 4.74 3.32 17.74
N VAL A 213 4.72 4.08 16.65
CA VAL A 213 4.28 5.48 16.62
C VAL A 213 3.21 5.67 15.56
N ASN A 214 2.37 6.69 15.71
CA ASN A 214 1.52 7.13 14.61
C ASN A 214 2.36 7.55 13.41
N TYR A 215 1.84 7.36 12.21
CA TYR A 215 2.58 7.64 10.98
C TYR A 215 1.65 8.15 9.89
N ARG A 216 2.17 9.02 9.01
CA ARG A 216 1.46 9.53 7.84
C ARG A 216 2.04 8.90 6.57
N PRO A 217 1.30 8.00 5.89
CA PRO A 217 1.72 7.47 4.60
C PRO A 217 1.64 8.57 3.53
N SER A 218 2.63 8.59 2.65
CA SER A 218 2.73 9.51 1.53
C SER A 218 3.35 8.84 0.31
N LEU A 219 3.04 9.37 -0.87
CA LEU A 219 3.58 8.92 -2.15
C LEU A 219 4.24 10.08 -2.89
N GLN A 220 5.31 9.74 -3.60
CA GLN A 220 6.03 10.65 -4.48
C GLN A 220 6.55 9.87 -5.69
N THR A 221 6.47 10.46 -6.88
CA THR A 221 7.09 9.90 -8.08
C THR A 221 8.50 10.47 -8.28
N GLY A 222 9.38 9.70 -8.92
CA GLY A 222 10.73 10.16 -9.25
C GLY A 222 10.73 11.26 -10.33
N ASN A 223 9.78 11.19 -11.27
CA ASN A 223 9.68 12.09 -12.43
C ASN A 223 8.28 12.69 -12.54
N SER A 224 8.14 13.81 -13.28
CA SER A 224 6.86 14.46 -13.57
C SER A 224 6.07 13.78 -14.70
N ASN A 225 6.75 12.99 -15.53
CA ASN A 225 6.16 12.24 -16.63
C ASN A 225 6.58 10.76 -16.54
N PHE A 226 5.74 9.88 -17.07
CA PHE A 226 6.11 8.48 -17.31
C PHE A 226 7.19 8.39 -18.40
N SER A 227 8.13 7.48 -18.21
CA SER A 227 9.02 7.04 -19.28
C SER A 227 8.30 6.00 -20.13
N PHE A 228 8.33 6.15 -21.44
CA PHE A 228 7.65 5.22 -22.35
C PHE A 228 8.67 4.34 -23.08
N SER A 229 8.42 3.02 -23.09
CA SER A 229 9.22 2.03 -23.79
C SER A 229 8.34 1.15 -24.66
N THR A 230 8.78 0.93 -25.91
CA THR A 230 8.07 0.11 -26.90
C THR A 230 9.03 -0.39 -27.96
N THR A 231 8.66 -1.47 -28.63
CA THR A 231 9.37 -2.01 -29.81
C THR A 231 8.71 -1.60 -31.13
N LEU A 232 7.58 -0.90 -31.06
CA LEU A 232 6.73 -0.59 -32.21
C LEU A 232 7.07 0.80 -32.79
N PRO A 233 6.96 0.99 -34.12
CA PRO A 233 7.33 2.25 -34.76
C PRO A 233 6.19 3.28 -34.64
N TYR A 234 6.30 4.23 -33.71
CA TYR A 234 5.33 5.33 -33.55
C TYR A 234 5.81 6.62 -34.23
N ASN A 235 4.87 7.39 -34.80
CA ASN A 235 5.17 8.70 -35.39
C ASN A 235 5.63 9.72 -34.34
N SER A 236 5.10 9.63 -33.12
CA SER A 236 5.51 10.44 -31.97
C SER A 236 5.34 9.67 -30.66
N LEU A 237 6.29 9.83 -29.74
CA LEU A 237 6.22 9.18 -28.43
C LEU A 237 5.31 9.99 -27.48
N PRO A 238 4.56 9.30 -26.60
CA PRO A 238 3.64 9.96 -25.69
C PRO A 238 4.40 10.69 -24.57
N VAL A 239 3.90 11.87 -24.17
CA VAL A 239 4.36 12.59 -22.97
C VAL A 239 3.23 12.57 -21.95
N THR A 240 3.30 11.62 -21.03
CA THR A 240 2.20 11.35 -20.10
C THR A 240 2.54 11.82 -18.69
N PRO A 241 1.85 12.85 -18.15
CA PRO A 241 2.14 13.33 -16.81
C PRO A 241 1.69 12.33 -15.75
N VAL A 242 2.47 12.21 -14.67
CA VAL A 242 2.15 11.31 -13.55
C VAL A 242 0.82 11.65 -12.89
N SER A 243 0.42 12.92 -12.92
CA SER A 243 -0.87 13.40 -12.41
C SER A 243 -2.10 12.83 -13.15
N SER A 244 -1.89 12.05 -14.22
CA SER A 244 -2.93 11.27 -14.89
C SER A 244 -3.36 10.03 -14.09
N VAL A 245 -2.59 9.65 -13.07
CA VAL A 245 -2.90 8.55 -12.16
C VAL A 245 -3.29 9.11 -10.79
N ALA A 246 -4.42 8.65 -10.28
CA ALA A 246 -4.84 8.91 -8.91
C ALA A 246 -4.38 7.76 -8.01
N ALA A 247 -4.14 8.07 -6.73
CA ALA A 247 -3.82 7.07 -5.72
C ALA A 247 -4.62 7.30 -4.43
N THR A 248 -4.96 6.22 -3.75
CA THR A 248 -5.62 6.25 -2.43
C THR A 248 -5.27 5.00 -1.62
N LEU A 249 -5.62 4.99 -0.33
CA LEU A 249 -5.59 3.80 0.51
C LEU A 249 -6.99 3.17 0.54
N THR A 250 -7.05 1.86 0.35
CA THR A 250 -8.30 1.10 0.48
C THR A 250 -8.45 0.56 1.90
N ALA A 251 -9.69 0.40 2.36
CA ALA A 251 -10.02 -0.04 3.72
C ALA A 251 -9.47 0.85 4.86
N VAL A 252 -9.13 2.11 4.56
CA VAL A 252 -8.71 3.12 5.54
C VAL A 252 -9.73 4.25 5.52
N ALA A 253 -10.50 4.40 6.60
CA ALA A 253 -11.61 5.37 6.67
C ALA A 253 -11.16 6.83 6.52
N THR A 254 -9.93 7.15 6.92
CA THR A 254 -9.33 8.49 6.84
C THR A 254 -8.49 8.68 5.57
N ALA A 255 -8.63 7.82 4.56
CA ALA A 255 -7.87 7.94 3.32
C ALA A 255 -8.26 9.21 2.55
N THR A 256 -7.26 9.93 2.05
CA THR A 256 -7.43 11.09 1.17
C THR A 256 -6.91 10.73 -0.23
N PRO A 257 -7.77 10.72 -1.27
CA PRO A 257 -7.32 10.53 -2.63
C PRO A 257 -6.36 11.64 -3.05
N ILE A 258 -5.32 11.27 -3.80
CA ILE A 258 -4.32 12.18 -4.34
C ILE A 258 -4.16 11.96 -5.84
N THR A 259 -3.58 12.93 -6.53
CA THR A 259 -2.96 12.71 -7.85
C THR A 259 -1.47 12.53 -7.64
N LEU A 260 -0.83 11.66 -8.43
CA LEU A 260 0.61 11.46 -8.32
C LEU A 260 1.37 12.74 -8.70
N SER A 261 2.49 12.97 -8.02
CA SER A 261 3.32 14.15 -8.17
C SER A 261 4.75 13.87 -7.74
N THR A 262 5.69 14.68 -8.23
CA THR A 262 7.10 14.70 -7.78
C THR A 262 7.26 15.29 -6.39
N THR A 263 6.21 15.87 -5.81
CA THR A 263 6.19 16.33 -4.42
C THR A 263 5.39 15.35 -3.57
N ALA A 264 5.94 14.94 -2.42
CA ALA A 264 5.28 13.99 -1.53
C ALA A 264 3.85 14.43 -1.14
N GLN A 265 2.88 13.61 -1.50
CA GLN A 265 1.47 13.82 -1.18
C GLN A 265 1.05 12.84 -0.09
N GLY A 266 0.46 13.35 1.00
CA GLY A 266 -0.05 12.50 2.08
C GLY A 266 -1.36 11.82 1.69
N LEU A 267 -1.48 10.54 2.01
CA LEU A 267 -2.66 9.71 1.74
C LEU A 267 -3.67 9.72 2.90
N THR A 268 -3.39 10.49 3.95
CA THR A 268 -4.26 10.71 5.11
C THR A 268 -4.10 12.15 5.63
N PRO A 269 -5.03 12.62 6.49
CA PRO A 269 -4.89 13.88 7.23
C PRO A 269 -3.59 13.97 8.02
N VAL A 270 -3.25 15.17 8.48
CA VAL A 270 -1.99 15.47 9.19
C VAL A 270 -1.81 14.60 10.45
N ALA A 271 -2.90 14.20 11.11
CA ALA A 271 -2.87 13.30 12.27
C ALA A 271 -2.30 11.90 11.96
N GLY A 272 -2.30 11.48 10.69
CA GLY A 272 -1.80 10.18 10.27
C GLY A 272 -2.72 9.01 10.65
N LEU A 273 -2.13 7.82 10.69
CA LEU A 273 -2.72 6.57 11.14
C LEU A 273 -2.20 6.25 12.55
N ALA A 274 -3.09 5.72 13.38
CA ALA A 274 -2.75 5.26 14.72
C ALA A 274 -1.87 4.00 14.68
N VAL A 275 -1.21 3.68 15.80
CA VAL A 275 -0.52 2.39 15.96
C VAL A 275 -1.54 1.26 15.82
N PRO A 276 -1.38 0.35 14.83
CA PRO A 276 -2.33 -0.73 14.59
C PRO A 276 -2.20 -1.82 15.64
N THR A 277 -3.26 -2.61 15.82
CA THR A 277 -3.26 -3.76 16.71
C THR A 277 -2.09 -4.70 16.39
N ASN A 278 -1.37 -5.17 17.42
CA ASN A 278 -0.16 -5.99 17.29
C ASN A 278 1.00 -5.31 16.53
N ASN A 279 1.02 -3.98 16.46
CA ASN A 279 2.09 -3.21 15.85
C ASN A 279 2.35 -3.55 14.37
N SER A 280 1.39 -4.15 13.67
CA SER A 280 1.54 -4.55 12.27
C SER A 280 0.28 -4.23 11.48
N GLN A 281 0.45 -3.69 10.28
CA GLN A 281 -0.64 -3.37 9.37
C GLN A 281 -0.21 -3.55 7.92
N THR A 282 -1.16 -4.00 7.10
CA THR A 282 -1.03 -4.00 5.64
C THR A 282 -1.81 -2.82 5.07
N LEU A 283 -1.11 -1.96 4.32
CA LEU A 283 -1.69 -0.84 3.59
C LEU A 283 -1.86 -1.22 2.14
N ASN A 284 -3.08 -1.08 1.63
CA ASN A 284 -3.42 -1.37 0.24
C ASN A 284 -3.52 -0.06 -0.55
N TYR A 285 -2.47 0.27 -1.27
CA TYR A 285 -2.37 1.43 -2.16
C TYR A 285 -3.07 1.11 -3.47
N ALA A 286 -4.22 1.73 -3.73
CA ALA A 286 -4.90 1.63 -5.01
C ALA A 286 -4.47 2.77 -5.92
N PHE A 287 -4.11 2.42 -7.15
CA PHE A 287 -3.81 3.34 -8.25
C PHE A 287 -4.92 3.23 -9.28
N SER A 288 -5.45 4.35 -9.75
CA SER A 288 -6.53 4.36 -10.74
C SER A 288 -6.29 5.39 -11.85
N ILE A 289 -6.81 5.08 -13.03
CA ILE A 289 -6.75 5.92 -14.21
C ILE A 289 -8.14 5.90 -14.83
N ASP A 290 -8.81 7.05 -14.87
CA ASP A 290 -10.12 7.14 -15.50
C ASP A 290 -10.03 7.05 -17.04
N ALA A 291 -11.14 6.79 -17.71
CA ALA A 291 -11.17 6.64 -19.17
C ALA A 291 -10.68 7.87 -19.94
N THR A 292 -10.90 9.08 -19.42
CA THR A 292 -10.46 10.31 -20.07
C THR A 292 -8.95 10.42 -20.03
N LYS A 293 -8.34 10.16 -18.87
CA LYS A 293 -6.88 10.13 -18.69
C LYS A 293 -6.23 8.96 -19.43
N LEU A 294 -6.89 7.80 -19.50
CA LEU A 294 -6.44 6.67 -20.33
C LEU A 294 -6.35 7.07 -21.81
N LYS A 295 -7.41 7.67 -22.39
CA LYS A 295 -7.40 8.10 -23.80
C LYS A 295 -6.38 9.20 -24.08
N ALA A 296 -6.19 10.13 -23.14
CA ALA A 296 -5.29 11.26 -23.32
C ALA A 296 -3.81 10.90 -23.11
N GLY A 297 -3.50 9.95 -22.21
CA GLY A 297 -2.13 9.70 -21.76
C GLY A 297 -1.63 8.26 -21.92
N PHE A 298 -2.50 7.27 -22.05
CA PHE A 298 -2.12 5.85 -22.06
C PHE A 298 -2.75 5.11 -23.25
N LEU A 299 -2.59 5.69 -24.44
CA LEU A 299 -3.18 5.18 -25.67
C LEU A 299 -2.24 4.26 -26.45
N GLN A 300 -0.95 4.61 -26.53
CA GLN A 300 0.02 3.88 -27.32
C GLN A 300 0.42 2.58 -26.61
N ALA A 301 0.36 1.45 -27.32
CA ALA A 301 0.84 0.16 -26.82
C ALA A 301 2.34 0.20 -26.46
N GLY A 302 2.65 -0.31 -25.27
CA GLY A 302 3.97 -0.21 -24.67
C GLY A 302 3.90 -0.13 -23.16
N THR A 303 5.05 0.11 -22.54
CA THR A 303 5.17 0.21 -21.08
C THR A 303 5.49 1.64 -20.68
N TYR A 304 4.62 2.23 -19.86
CA TYR A 304 4.81 3.53 -19.22
C TYR A 304 5.29 3.27 -17.81
N SER A 305 6.51 3.68 -17.46
CA SER A 305 7.12 3.40 -16.16
C SER A 305 7.53 4.68 -15.43
N VAL A 306 7.33 4.71 -14.11
CA VAL A 306 7.85 5.76 -13.24
C VAL A 306 8.29 5.18 -11.89
N PRO A 307 9.44 5.58 -11.34
CA PRO A 307 9.81 5.24 -9.98
C PRO A 307 8.82 5.85 -8.98
N ILE A 308 8.45 5.11 -7.94
CA ILE A 308 7.57 5.59 -6.88
C ILE A 308 8.21 5.34 -5.51
N THR A 309 8.15 6.34 -4.65
CA THR A 309 8.65 6.29 -3.28
C THR A 309 7.48 6.33 -2.32
N TYR A 310 7.37 5.29 -1.50
CA TYR A 310 6.44 5.19 -0.38
C TYR A 310 7.17 5.73 0.85
N THR A 311 6.59 6.71 1.52
CA THR A 311 7.17 7.30 2.73
C THR A 311 6.19 7.25 3.88
N TRP A 312 6.66 6.82 5.04
CA TRP A 312 5.91 6.83 6.30
C TRP A 312 6.62 7.74 7.30
N ASN A 313 6.01 8.90 7.56
CA ASN A 313 6.58 9.93 8.43
C ASN A 313 5.86 9.98 9.77
N LYS A 314 6.61 10.10 10.86
CA LYS A 314 6.04 10.40 12.18
C LYS A 314 5.44 11.83 12.19
N PRO A 315 4.14 12.01 12.49
CA PRO A 315 3.46 13.31 12.38
C PRO A 315 3.58 14.20 13.62
N THR A 316 3.93 13.65 14.79
CA THR A 316 3.80 14.35 16.09
C THR A 316 5.10 14.44 16.88
N ALA A 317 5.22 15.52 17.66
CA ALA A 317 6.24 15.73 18.69
C ALA A 317 5.94 14.98 20.02
N THR A 318 4.78 14.31 20.12
CA THR A 318 4.31 13.57 21.31
C THR A 318 5.11 12.29 21.58
N TYR A 319 5.84 11.77 20.60
CA TYR A 319 6.77 10.66 20.78
C TYR A 319 8.17 11.20 21.05
N PRO A 320 9.11 10.40 21.59
CA PRO A 320 10.48 10.84 21.87
C PRO A 320 11.11 11.63 20.71
N THR A 321 11.92 12.63 21.05
CA THR A 321 12.44 13.64 20.13
C THR A 321 13.24 13.01 18.98
N GLY A 322 13.02 13.49 17.76
CA GLY A 322 13.72 13.03 16.54
C GLY A 322 12.80 12.88 15.33
N THR A 323 13.36 13.05 14.13
CA THR A 323 12.69 12.75 12.85
C THR A 323 12.73 11.25 12.62
N LEU A 324 11.57 10.60 12.59
CA LEU A 324 11.46 9.18 12.26
C LEU A 324 10.71 9.05 10.93
N GLN A 325 11.41 8.47 9.97
CA GLN A 325 10.94 8.26 8.60
C GLN A 325 11.36 6.87 8.15
N ALA A 326 10.44 6.16 7.52
CA ALA A 326 10.72 4.96 6.77
C ALA A 326 10.34 5.16 5.30
N GLN A 327 11.06 4.50 4.41
CA GLN A 327 10.80 4.56 2.98
C GLN A 327 10.87 3.17 2.33
N ALA A 328 10.11 2.98 1.26
CA ALA A 328 10.27 1.89 0.33
C ALA A 328 10.22 2.45 -1.09
N VAL A 329 11.07 1.94 -1.98
CA VAL A 329 11.13 2.38 -3.38
C VAL A 329 10.66 1.24 -4.28
N GLY A 330 9.82 1.59 -5.24
CA GLY A 330 9.33 0.68 -6.26
C GLY A 330 9.14 1.39 -7.60
N SER A 331 8.41 0.76 -8.50
CA SER A 331 7.98 1.35 -9.77
C SER A 331 6.48 1.15 -9.98
N LEU A 332 5.87 2.12 -10.64
CA LEU A 332 4.52 2.01 -11.18
C LEU A 332 4.63 1.87 -12.69
N GLU A 333 4.00 0.84 -13.23
CA GLU A 333 3.95 0.56 -14.65
C GLU A 333 2.50 0.55 -15.14
N VAL A 334 2.26 1.20 -16.27
CA VAL A 334 1.04 1.03 -17.06
C VAL A 334 1.44 0.30 -18.33
N VAL A 335 0.93 -0.90 -18.52
CA VAL A 335 1.26 -1.75 -19.67
C VAL A 335 0.05 -1.76 -20.60
N VAL A 336 0.18 -1.11 -21.74
CA VAL A 336 -0.86 -1.04 -22.77
C VAL A 336 -0.59 -2.10 -23.81
N SER A 337 -1.54 -3.05 -23.97
CA SER A 337 -1.44 -4.08 -25.00
C SER A 337 -1.73 -3.53 -26.39
N ASP A 338 -1.32 -4.27 -27.43
CA ASP A 338 -1.80 -4.00 -28.78
C ASP A 338 -3.26 -4.46 -28.90
N LEU A 339 -4.18 -3.49 -28.95
CA LEU A 339 -5.62 -3.69 -28.95
C LEU A 339 -6.19 -3.16 -30.25
N SER A 340 -7.19 -3.86 -30.80
CA SER A 340 -7.70 -3.61 -32.15
C SER A 340 -9.17 -3.98 -32.27
N GLU A 341 -10.00 -3.10 -32.83
CA GLU A 341 -11.40 -3.35 -33.12
C GLU A 341 -11.85 -2.50 -34.32
N ILE A 342 -12.63 -3.09 -35.22
CA ILE A 342 -13.39 -2.36 -36.25
C ILE A 342 -14.84 -2.84 -36.22
N ILE A 343 -15.77 -1.89 -36.21
CA ILE A 343 -17.20 -2.16 -36.23
C ILE A 343 -17.79 -1.44 -37.44
N ALA A 344 -18.48 -2.17 -38.31
CA ALA A 344 -19.32 -1.57 -39.33
C ALA A 344 -20.69 -1.26 -38.72
N ASN A 345 -21.03 0.02 -38.61
CA ASN A 345 -22.29 0.47 -38.01
C ASN A 345 -23.47 0.35 -38.99
N GLN A 346 -23.18 0.34 -40.30
CA GLN A 346 -24.17 0.09 -41.35
C GLN A 346 -23.68 -1.05 -42.25
N SER A 347 -24.56 -2.00 -42.55
CA SER A 347 -24.23 -3.21 -43.34
C SER A 347 -24.52 -3.09 -44.83
N THR A 348 -25.33 -2.10 -45.24
CA THR A 348 -25.78 -1.95 -46.63
C THR A 348 -25.60 -0.51 -47.09
N VAL A 349 -25.15 -0.35 -48.33
CA VAL A 349 -25.00 0.94 -49.02
C VAL A 349 -25.68 0.83 -50.38
N ASN A 350 -26.60 1.75 -50.67
CA ASN A 350 -27.35 1.76 -51.93
C ASN A 350 -27.03 3.03 -52.73
N LEU A 351 -26.66 2.88 -54.00
CA LEU A 351 -26.56 3.98 -54.95
C LEU A 351 -27.63 3.80 -56.03
N THR A 352 -28.55 4.75 -56.14
CA THR A 352 -29.73 4.63 -57.00
C THR A 352 -29.57 5.42 -58.30
N PHE A 353 -29.71 4.76 -59.45
CA PHE A 353 -29.70 5.38 -60.77
C PHE A 353 -31.10 5.34 -61.42
N SER A 354 -31.98 6.27 -61.03
CA SER A 354 -33.40 6.31 -61.46
C SER A 354 -33.74 7.40 -62.46
N THR A 355 -32.88 8.41 -62.63
CA THR A 355 -33.14 9.57 -63.51
C THR A 355 -31.99 9.77 -64.50
N ALA A 356 -32.26 10.42 -65.64
CA ALA A 356 -31.22 10.81 -66.60
C ALA A 356 -30.14 11.68 -65.94
N GLY A 357 -30.52 12.53 -64.98
CA GLY A 357 -29.59 13.35 -64.21
C GLY A 357 -28.56 12.54 -63.42
N HIS A 358 -28.92 11.35 -62.91
CA HIS A 358 -27.97 10.47 -62.22
C HIS A 358 -26.91 9.91 -63.20
N TYR A 359 -27.32 9.57 -64.43
CA TYR A 359 -26.39 9.12 -65.46
C TYR A 359 -25.51 10.25 -66.00
N GLN A 360 -26.02 11.49 -66.03
CA GLN A 360 -25.26 12.66 -66.48
C GLN A 360 -24.24 13.14 -65.45
N ASN A 361 -24.61 13.15 -64.15
CA ASN A 361 -23.80 13.78 -63.10
C ASN A 361 -23.10 12.77 -62.18
N GLY A 362 -23.48 11.49 -62.23
CA GLY A 362 -23.07 10.49 -61.24
C GLY A 362 -23.92 10.58 -59.96
N VAL A 363 -23.61 9.69 -59.01
CA VAL A 363 -24.32 9.59 -57.73
C VAL A 363 -23.30 9.44 -56.60
N ASN A 364 -23.56 10.13 -55.49
CA ASN A 364 -22.83 10.00 -54.24
C ASN A 364 -23.78 9.46 -53.15
N GLN A 365 -23.26 8.62 -52.27
CA GLN A 365 -23.92 8.17 -51.06
C GLN A 365 -23.00 8.39 -49.87
N ASP A 366 -23.45 9.22 -48.93
CA ASP A 366 -22.74 9.55 -47.72
C ASP A 366 -23.17 8.64 -46.56
N MET A 367 -22.20 8.02 -45.92
CA MET A 367 -22.38 7.12 -44.78
C MET A 367 -21.67 7.71 -43.57
N SER A 368 -22.40 8.53 -42.81
CA SER A 368 -21.90 9.11 -41.56
C SER A 368 -21.71 8.01 -40.51
N ALA A 369 -20.61 8.10 -39.77
CA ALA A 369 -20.15 7.11 -38.79
C ALA A 369 -20.21 5.68 -39.32
N HIS A 370 -19.81 5.45 -40.57
CA HIS A 370 -19.94 4.16 -41.23
C HIS A 370 -19.18 3.06 -40.51
N LEU A 371 -17.93 3.37 -40.13
CA LEU A 371 -17.09 2.47 -39.37
C LEU A 371 -16.67 3.15 -38.07
N LYS A 372 -16.59 2.38 -36.99
CA LYS A 372 -15.91 2.75 -35.76
C LYS A 372 -14.65 1.92 -35.63
N LEU A 373 -13.51 2.56 -35.47
CA LEU A 373 -12.19 1.91 -35.38
C LEU A 373 -11.51 2.27 -34.07
N SER A 374 -10.93 1.27 -33.40
CA SER A 374 -10.06 1.44 -32.24
C SER A 374 -8.76 0.67 -32.43
N LYS A 375 -7.62 1.33 -32.21
CA LYS A 375 -6.29 0.72 -32.31
C LYS A 375 -5.29 1.47 -31.41
N THR A 376 -4.49 0.73 -30.65
CA THR A 376 -3.45 1.30 -29.74
C THR A 376 -2.06 1.38 -30.39
N THR A 377 -1.94 0.96 -31.64
CA THR A 377 -0.74 1.02 -32.46
C THR A 377 -1.02 1.82 -33.74
N PRO A 378 -0.01 2.33 -34.45
CA PRO A 378 -0.26 2.97 -35.73
C PRO A 378 -0.91 1.97 -36.68
N TYR A 379 -1.67 2.46 -37.65
CA TYR A 379 -2.43 1.55 -38.52
C TYR A 379 -2.69 2.09 -39.93
N ASN A 380 -2.84 1.13 -40.83
CA ASN A 380 -3.33 1.32 -42.19
C ASN A 380 -4.73 0.73 -42.30
N VAL A 381 -5.62 1.38 -43.05
CA VAL A 381 -6.94 0.83 -43.39
C VAL A 381 -6.96 0.50 -44.87
N TYR A 382 -7.48 -0.66 -45.22
CA TYR A 382 -7.66 -1.11 -46.58
C TYR A 382 -9.12 -1.46 -46.86
N VAL A 383 -9.51 -1.28 -48.11
CA VAL A 383 -10.82 -1.67 -48.63
C VAL A 383 -10.65 -2.51 -49.88
N ARG A 384 -11.45 -3.57 -50.01
CA ARG A 384 -11.56 -4.39 -51.21
C ARG A 384 -12.97 -4.94 -51.35
N ALA A 385 -13.33 -5.38 -52.54
CA ALA A 385 -14.52 -6.20 -52.75
C ALA A 385 -14.17 -7.69 -52.83
N THR A 386 -15.19 -8.53 -52.74
CA THR A 386 -15.05 -9.98 -52.95
C THR A 386 -14.99 -10.39 -54.42
N SER A 387 -15.43 -9.52 -55.34
CA SER A 387 -15.49 -9.78 -56.79
C SER A 387 -14.93 -8.60 -57.59
N ALA A 388 -14.61 -8.82 -58.87
CA ALA A 388 -14.16 -7.75 -59.77
C ALA A 388 -15.33 -6.95 -60.41
N ASN A 389 -16.56 -7.39 -60.18
CA ASN A 389 -17.78 -6.81 -60.76
C ASN A 389 -18.91 -6.76 -59.73
N PHE A 390 -19.80 -5.79 -59.87
CA PHE A 390 -21.15 -5.90 -59.31
C PHE A 390 -21.96 -6.88 -60.17
N ALA A 391 -22.76 -7.74 -59.53
CA ALA A 391 -23.50 -8.80 -60.22
C ALA A 391 -25.02 -8.67 -60.02
N SER A 392 -25.78 -8.96 -61.08
CA SER A 392 -27.24 -9.09 -61.09
C SER A 392 -27.63 -10.28 -61.98
N GLY A 393 -27.70 -11.47 -61.38
CA GLY A 393 -27.86 -12.73 -62.14
C GLY A 393 -26.67 -12.96 -63.09
N VAL A 394 -26.95 -13.11 -64.38
CA VAL A 394 -25.92 -13.25 -65.43
C VAL A 394 -25.30 -11.91 -65.87
N ASN A 395 -25.87 -10.79 -65.44
CA ASN A 395 -25.42 -9.46 -65.83
C ASN A 395 -24.37 -8.92 -64.84
N SER A 396 -23.42 -8.15 -65.35
CA SER A 396 -22.35 -7.57 -64.54
C SER A 396 -21.99 -6.14 -64.91
N VAL A 397 -21.53 -5.38 -63.92
CA VAL A 397 -20.97 -4.04 -64.05
C VAL A 397 -19.55 -4.05 -63.47
N PRO A 398 -18.53 -3.53 -64.18
CA PRO A 398 -17.16 -3.46 -63.66
C PRO A 398 -17.10 -2.70 -62.33
N LEU A 399 -16.36 -3.22 -61.36
CA LEU A 399 -16.27 -2.62 -60.03
C LEU A 399 -15.51 -1.28 -60.01
N ASN A 400 -14.60 -1.09 -60.98
CA ASN A 400 -13.78 0.11 -61.09
C ASN A 400 -14.57 1.39 -61.45
N VAL A 401 -15.91 1.30 -61.59
CA VAL A 401 -16.80 2.47 -61.65
C VAL A 401 -16.98 3.13 -60.28
N MET A 402 -16.81 2.36 -59.19
CA MET A 402 -17.06 2.82 -57.83
C MET A 402 -15.81 3.44 -57.22
N ARG A 403 -15.99 4.57 -56.52
CA ARG A 403 -15.01 5.22 -55.66
C ARG A 403 -15.47 5.14 -54.21
N ILE A 404 -14.52 4.93 -53.31
CA ILE A 404 -14.74 4.97 -51.87
C ILE A 404 -13.76 5.98 -51.30
N GLY A 405 -14.22 6.91 -50.48
CA GLY A 405 -13.35 7.94 -49.92
C GLY A 405 -13.98 8.70 -48.76
N PRO A 406 -13.36 9.80 -48.32
CA PRO A 406 -13.88 10.63 -47.25
C PRO A 406 -15.20 11.32 -47.65
N MET A 407 -16.14 11.40 -46.72
CA MET A 407 -17.20 12.42 -46.80
C MET A 407 -16.59 13.83 -46.73
N PRO A 408 -17.26 14.88 -47.25
CA PRO A 408 -16.81 16.26 -47.09
C PRO A 408 -16.54 16.58 -45.62
N GLY A 409 -15.34 17.12 -45.34
CA GLY A 409 -14.88 17.43 -43.99
C GLY A 409 -14.16 16.29 -43.25
N GLN A 410 -14.20 15.04 -43.76
CA GLN A 410 -13.40 13.94 -43.21
C GLN A 410 -11.95 14.06 -43.67
N THR A 411 -11.00 13.96 -42.73
CA THR A 411 -9.55 14.05 -42.99
C THR A 411 -8.82 12.73 -42.71
N GLY A 412 -7.58 12.63 -43.22
CA GLY A 412 -6.72 11.47 -43.01
C GLY A 412 -7.21 10.19 -43.69
N MET A 413 -7.89 10.34 -44.83
CA MET A 413 -8.40 9.28 -45.70
C MET A 413 -8.27 9.72 -47.15
N GLN A 414 -7.93 8.81 -48.05
CA GLN A 414 -7.85 9.08 -49.49
C GLN A 414 -9.02 8.45 -50.25
N THR A 415 -9.37 9.02 -51.40
CA THR A 415 -10.36 8.40 -52.30
C THR A 415 -9.67 7.33 -53.15
N VAL A 416 -10.21 6.11 -53.14
CA VAL A 416 -9.69 4.98 -53.92
C VAL A 416 -10.73 4.46 -54.91
N THR A 417 -10.24 3.85 -55.99
CA THR A 417 -11.07 3.08 -56.92
C THR A 417 -11.28 1.68 -56.37
N LEU A 418 -12.53 1.27 -56.18
CA LEU A 418 -12.85 -0.03 -55.62
C LEU A 418 -12.42 -1.14 -56.57
N SER A 419 -11.83 -2.20 -56.02
CA SER A 419 -11.38 -3.38 -56.77
C SER A 419 -11.39 -4.63 -55.88
N ALA A 420 -11.12 -5.79 -56.48
CA ALA A 420 -10.92 -7.03 -55.71
C ALA A 420 -9.57 -7.07 -54.96
N THR A 421 -8.61 -6.25 -55.37
CA THR A 421 -7.32 -6.09 -54.66
C THR A 421 -7.45 -5.06 -53.55
N ALA A 422 -6.70 -5.24 -52.46
CA ALA A 422 -6.71 -4.32 -51.32
C ALA A 422 -6.22 -2.94 -51.76
N GLN A 423 -7.07 -1.94 -51.58
CA GLN A 423 -6.77 -0.54 -51.84
C GLN A 423 -6.61 0.16 -50.50
N GLN A 424 -5.50 0.88 -50.33
CA GLN A 424 -5.22 1.58 -49.08
C GLN A 424 -6.12 2.79 -48.96
N LEU A 425 -6.91 2.87 -47.90
CA LEU A 425 -7.85 3.95 -47.62
C LEU A 425 -7.27 4.97 -46.63
N ILE A 426 -6.48 4.49 -45.66
CA ILE A 426 -5.76 5.29 -44.65
C ILE A 426 -4.33 4.76 -44.56
N ASN A 427 -3.37 5.67 -44.50
CA ASN A 427 -1.94 5.36 -44.41
C ASN A 427 -1.31 5.97 -43.15
N GLY A 428 -0.64 5.15 -42.35
CA GLY A 428 0.19 5.55 -41.22
C GLY A 428 -0.54 6.34 -40.14
N ALA A 429 -1.82 6.05 -39.87
CA ALA A 429 -2.58 6.81 -38.89
C ALA A 429 -2.10 6.52 -37.46
N ASP A 430 -2.10 7.55 -36.62
CA ASP A 430 -1.79 7.44 -35.20
C ASP A 430 -2.82 6.59 -34.46
N PRO A 431 -2.43 5.93 -33.35
CA PRO A 431 -3.34 5.24 -32.45
C PRO A 431 -4.56 6.09 -32.07
N VAL A 432 -5.71 5.45 -31.97
CA VAL A 432 -6.98 6.14 -31.65
C VAL A 432 -8.00 5.15 -31.09
N ILE A 433 -8.80 5.58 -30.12
CA ILE A 433 -9.96 4.82 -29.64
C ILE A 433 -11.24 5.44 -30.19
N ASP A 434 -12.14 4.59 -30.68
CA ASP A 434 -13.47 4.97 -31.18
C ASP A 434 -13.45 6.05 -32.28
N ARG A 435 -12.46 6.01 -33.20
CA ARG A 435 -12.47 6.88 -34.39
C ARG A 435 -13.67 6.54 -35.26
N SER A 436 -14.52 7.54 -35.46
CA SER A 436 -15.61 7.48 -36.41
C SER A 436 -15.11 7.78 -37.82
N LEU A 437 -15.39 6.89 -38.77
CA LEU A 437 -15.04 7.07 -40.19
C LEU A 437 -16.30 7.35 -41.00
N ASN A 438 -16.39 8.58 -41.51
CA ASN A 438 -17.44 9.03 -42.41
C ASN A 438 -17.03 8.74 -43.86
N ILE A 439 -17.74 7.83 -44.53
CA ILE A 439 -17.34 7.29 -45.84
C ILE A 439 -18.34 7.69 -46.90
N ARG A 440 -17.83 8.22 -48.02
CA ARG A 440 -18.58 8.48 -49.25
C ARG A 440 -18.32 7.37 -50.26
N TYR A 441 -19.40 6.84 -50.80
CA TYR A 441 -19.40 5.98 -51.96
C TYR A 441 -19.85 6.80 -53.17
N SER A 442 -19.18 6.68 -54.31
CA SER A 442 -19.58 7.43 -55.49
C SER A 442 -19.30 6.70 -56.80
N ILE A 443 -20.18 6.93 -57.76
CA ILE A 443 -19.93 6.64 -59.17
C ILE A 443 -19.91 7.99 -59.89
N PRO A 444 -18.74 8.50 -60.30
CA PRO A 444 -18.63 9.81 -60.93
C PRO A 444 -19.23 9.77 -62.35
N ALA A 445 -19.63 10.95 -62.86
CA ALA A 445 -20.15 11.13 -64.22
C ALA A 445 -19.29 10.46 -65.31
N SER A 446 -17.96 10.48 -65.15
CA SER A 446 -17.02 9.87 -66.11
C SER A 446 -17.13 8.35 -66.24
N GLU A 447 -17.76 7.69 -65.26
CA GLU A 447 -17.86 6.23 -65.18
C GLU A 447 -19.28 5.73 -65.49
N THR A 448 -20.28 6.61 -65.59
CA THR A 448 -21.69 6.23 -65.79
C THR A 448 -21.96 5.59 -67.16
N SER A 449 -21.12 5.86 -68.16
CA SER A 449 -21.20 5.21 -69.48
C SER A 449 -21.11 3.68 -69.38
N LYS A 450 -20.39 3.15 -68.39
CA LYS A 450 -20.27 1.71 -68.11
C LYS A 450 -21.52 1.10 -67.47
N LEU A 451 -22.47 1.95 -67.04
CA LEU A 451 -23.78 1.55 -66.53
C LEU A 451 -24.85 1.54 -67.63
N LEU A 452 -24.59 2.18 -68.77
CA LEU A 452 -25.52 2.23 -69.89
C LEU A 452 -25.63 0.87 -70.57
N ASN A 453 -26.80 0.61 -71.19
CA ASN A 453 -27.14 -0.66 -71.83
C ASN A 453 -27.10 -1.89 -70.88
N LYS A 454 -27.16 -1.66 -69.56
CA LYS A 454 -27.32 -2.71 -68.57
C LYS A 454 -28.81 -2.89 -68.25
N PRO A 455 -29.33 -4.13 -68.14
CA PRO A 455 -30.69 -4.35 -67.72
C PRO A 455 -30.98 -3.69 -66.36
N ALA A 456 -32.17 -3.13 -66.22
CA ALA A 456 -32.64 -2.61 -64.93
C ALA A 456 -32.65 -3.73 -63.88
N GLY A 457 -32.14 -3.43 -62.69
CA GLY A 457 -32.03 -4.39 -61.61
C GLY A 457 -31.05 -3.95 -60.53
N THR A 458 -30.90 -4.77 -59.50
CA THR A 458 -29.99 -4.51 -58.38
C THR A 458 -28.69 -5.27 -58.59
N TYR A 459 -27.59 -4.53 -58.76
CA TYR A 459 -26.25 -5.08 -58.88
C TYR A 459 -25.55 -5.00 -57.53
N THR A 460 -25.02 -6.12 -57.02
CA THR A 460 -24.46 -6.20 -55.67
C THR A 460 -23.02 -6.72 -55.65
N THR A 461 -22.29 -6.37 -54.60
CA THR A 461 -20.98 -6.94 -54.25
C THR A 461 -20.78 -6.79 -52.73
N ASN A 462 -19.90 -7.60 -52.15
CA ASN A 462 -19.54 -7.46 -50.73
C ASN A 462 -18.24 -6.69 -50.60
N ILE A 463 -18.23 -5.70 -49.71
CA ILE A 463 -17.07 -4.84 -49.43
C ILE A 463 -16.49 -5.26 -48.08
N ILE A 464 -15.19 -5.43 -48.03
CA ILE A 464 -14.43 -5.83 -46.84
C ILE A 464 -13.50 -4.68 -46.47
N PHE A 465 -13.66 -4.17 -45.25
CA PHE A 465 -12.69 -3.30 -44.61
C PHE A 465 -11.77 -4.13 -43.74
N SER A 466 -10.49 -3.82 -43.79
CA SER A 466 -9.47 -4.44 -42.95
C SER A 466 -8.49 -3.37 -42.50
N PHE A 467 -7.83 -3.62 -41.38
CA PHE A 467 -6.77 -2.74 -40.91
C PHE A 467 -5.65 -3.58 -40.31
N VAL A 468 -4.42 -3.10 -40.49
CA VAL A 468 -3.20 -3.77 -40.05
C VAL A 468 -2.24 -2.75 -39.46
N ALA A 469 -1.32 -3.21 -38.62
CA ALA A 469 -0.15 -2.41 -38.27
C ALA A 469 0.68 -2.15 -39.55
N PRO A 470 1.32 -0.97 -39.69
CA PRO A 470 2.10 -0.59 -40.86
C PRO A 470 3.23 -1.54 -41.22
#